data_AF-A0A8W8KB01-F1
#
_entry.id   AF-A0A8W8KB01-F1
#
_cell.length_a   1.000
_cell.length_b   1.000
_cell.length_c   1.000
_cell.angle_alpha   90.00
_cell.angle_beta   90.00
_cell.angle_gamma   90.00
#
_symmetry.space_group_name_H-M   'P 1'
#
loop_
_entity.id
_entity.type
_entity.pdbx_description
1 polymer ?
#
loop_
_entity_poly.entity_id
_entity_poly.type
_entity_poly.pdbx_seq_one_letter_code
_entity_poly.pdbx_strand_id
1 'polypeptide(L)'
;DAILLDSYSNGHAINYSDLYNALREKRICAAGLDVRDVNRTHPFKTNLSALNNCYYFPFKECNHTWDMRSAASESVARAVVSALRLGRNSEQEER
;
A
#
# COMPACT_ATOMS: atom_id res chain seq x y z
N ASP A 1 14.87 -2.14 5.43
CA ASP A 1 13.42 -1.90 5.53
C ASP A 1 12.71 -2.43 4.31
N ALA A 2 11.68 -3.25 4.51
CA ALA A 2 10.90 -3.86 3.42
C ALA A 2 9.58 -3.10 3.21
N ILE A 3 9.21 -2.86 1.94
CA ILE A 3 7.93 -2.29 1.53
C ILE A 3 7.13 -3.38 0.83
N LEU A 4 5.87 -3.55 1.21
CA LEU A 4 4.95 -4.44 0.53
C LEU A 4 4.15 -3.68 -0.53
N LEU A 5 3.98 -4.26 -1.71
CA LEU A 5 3.17 -3.69 -2.80
C LEU A 5 2.15 -4.72 -3.26
N ASP A 6 0.88 -4.34 -3.22
CA ASP A 6 -0.23 -5.09 -3.79
C ASP A 6 -0.89 -4.24 -4.88
N SER A 7 -0.33 -4.31 -6.08
CA SER A 7 -0.86 -3.57 -7.23
C SER A 7 -1.64 -4.50 -8.14
N TYR A 8 -2.81 -4.05 -8.58
CA TYR A 8 -3.61 -4.74 -9.58
C TYR A 8 -4.01 -6.16 -9.14
N SER A 9 -4.35 -6.31 -7.86
CA SER A 9 -4.82 -7.58 -7.30
C SER A 9 -6.34 -7.62 -7.16
N ASN A 10 -6.88 -8.84 -7.12
CA ASN A 10 -8.28 -9.08 -6.79
C ASN A 10 -8.55 -9.03 -5.27
N GLY A 11 -7.58 -8.66 -4.44
CA GLY A 11 -7.74 -8.56 -2.99
C GLY A 11 -7.65 -9.90 -2.25
N HIS A 12 -6.99 -10.90 -2.84
CA HIS A 12 -6.85 -12.26 -2.26
C HIS A 12 -5.41 -12.64 -1.91
N ALA A 13 -4.42 -11.86 -2.33
CA ALA A 13 -3.02 -12.20 -2.15
C ALA A 13 -2.53 -11.96 -0.70
N ILE A 14 -3.25 -11.14 0.07
CA ILE A 14 -2.79 -10.63 1.36
C ILE A 14 -3.85 -10.84 2.43
N ASN A 15 -3.42 -11.35 3.58
CA ASN A 15 -4.19 -11.28 4.81
C ASN A 15 -4.04 -9.89 5.44
N TYR A 16 -5.11 -9.09 5.43
CA TYR A 16 -5.09 -7.72 5.93
C TYR A 16 -4.88 -7.61 7.46
N SER A 17 -5.23 -8.65 8.24
CA SER A 17 -4.96 -8.66 9.68
C SER A 17 -3.47 -8.84 9.95
N ASP A 18 -2.81 -9.75 9.22
CA ASP A 18 -1.37 -9.96 9.32
C ASP A 18 -0.60 -8.74 8.81
N LEU A 19 -1.07 -8.11 7.74
CA LEU A 19 -0.51 -6.87 7.22
C LEU A 19 -0.57 -5.74 8.26
N TYR A 20 -1.73 -5.56 8.90
CA TYR A 20 -1.90 -4.56 9.96
C TYR A 20 -0.90 -4.78 11.10
N ASN A 21 -0.78 -6.01 11.59
CA ASN A 21 0.17 -6.35 12.65
C ASN A 21 1.63 -6.11 12.20
N ALA A 22 1.98 -6.51 10.98
CA ALA A 22 3.33 -6.33 10.45
C ALA A 22 3.73 -4.84 10.32
N LEU A 23 2.79 -3.97 9.93
CA LEU A 23 3.01 -2.53 9.84
C LEU A 23 3.11 -1.88 11.23
N ARG A 24 2.19 -2.24 12.14
CA ARG A 24 2.15 -1.73 13.52
C ARG A 24 3.41 -2.11 14.30
N GLU A 25 3.86 -3.35 14.16
CA GLU A 25 5.06 -3.88 14.81
C GLU A 25 6.36 -3.49 14.10
N LYS A 26 6.28 -2.70 13.01
CA LYS A 26 7.42 -2.28 12.17
C LYS A 26 8.24 -3.45 11.61
N ARG A 27 7.62 -4.62 11.41
CA ARG A 27 8.22 -5.75 10.69
C ARG A 27 8.39 -5.44 9.20
N ILE A 28 7.50 -4.63 8.64
CA ILE A 28 7.64 -3.96 7.35
C ILE A 28 7.50 -2.46 7.57
N CYS A 29 8.15 -1.66 6.73
CA CYS A 29 8.12 -0.21 6.92
C CYS A 29 6.87 0.44 6.34
N ALA A 30 6.35 -0.07 5.22
CA ALA A 30 5.18 0.48 4.58
C ALA A 30 4.48 -0.52 3.66
N ALA A 31 3.24 -0.21 3.28
CA ALA A 31 2.48 -0.94 2.29
C ALA A 31 1.77 0.00 1.30
N GLY A 32 1.75 -0.37 0.02
CA GLY A 32 0.96 0.30 -1.03
C GLY A 32 -0.03 -0.66 -1.66
N LEU A 33 -1.32 -0.29 -1.67
CA LEU A 33 -2.43 -1.15 -2.08
C LEU A 33 -3.25 -0.47 -3.19
N ASP A 34 -3.32 -1.10 -4.35
CA ASP A 34 -4.13 -0.73 -5.52
C ASP A 34 -4.94 -1.98 -5.91
N VAL A 35 -6.16 -2.10 -5.36
CA VAL A 35 -6.96 -3.34 -5.34
C VAL A 35 -8.34 -3.11 -5.98
N ARG A 36 -8.75 -4.04 -6.85
CA ARG A 36 -9.98 -3.94 -7.65
C ARG A 36 -11.27 -4.02 -6.83
N ASP A 37 -11.34 -4.98 -5.90
CA ASP A 37 -12.54 -5.20 -5.09
C ASP A 37 -12.50 -4.37 -3.80
N VAL A 38 -13.09 -3.17 -3.90
CA VAL A 38 -13.20 -2.23 -2.79
C VAL A 38 -14.15 -2.68 -1.68
N ASN A 39 -15.10 -3.59 -1.96
CA ASN A 39 -16.06 -4.09 -0.99
C ASN A 39 -15.44 -5.18 -0.10
N ARG A 40 -14.54 -6.00 -0.65
CA ARG A 40 -13.79 -7.00 0.14
C ARG A 40 -12.69 -6.39 1.02
N THR A 41 -12.11 -5.28 0.56
CA THR A 41 -11.10 -4.55 1.34
C THR A 41 -11.72 -3.62 2.39
N HIS A 42 -13.00 -3.26 2.25
CA HIS A 42 -13.70 -2.28 3.08
C HIS A 42 -13.66 -2.51 4.60
N PRO A 43 -13.87 -3.75 5.12
CA PRO A 43 -13.89 -3.98 6.57
C PRO A 43 -12.52 -3.79 7.23
N PHE A 44 -11.43 -3.97 6.45
CA PHE A 44 -10.05 -3.84 6.93
C PHE A 44 -9.42 -2.51 6.54
N LYS A 45 -9.96 -1.83 5.52
CA LYS A 45 -9.55 -0.49 5.11
C LYS A 45 -9.63 0.49 6.26
N THR A 46 -10.64 0.41 7.13
CA THR A 46 -10.78 1.30 8.29
C THR A 46 -9.61 1.22 9.27
N ASN A 47 -9.12 0.00 9.57
CA ASN A 47 -7.99 -0.18 10.48
C ASN A 47 -6.66 0.16 9.80
N LEU A 48 -6.49 -0.23 8.54
CA LEU A 48 -5.27 0.04 7.78
C LEU A 48 -5.15 1.52 7.37
N SER A 49 -6.26 2.21 7.10
CA SER A 49 -6.27 3.66 6.78
C SER A 49 -5.86 4.53 7.96
N ALA A 50 -5.95 4.00 9.19
CA ALA A 50 -5.48 4.70 10.38
C ALA A 50 -3.95 4.63 10.54
N LEU A 51 -3.27 3.76 9.79
CA LEU A 51 -1.81 3.64 9.84
C LEU A 51 -1.17 4.64 8.86
N ASN A 52 -0.23 5.45 9.36
CA ASN A 52 0.50 6.44 8.58
C ASN A 52 1.45 5.83 7.51
N ASN A 53 1.68 4.52 7.58
CA ASN A 53 2.54 3.77 6.68
C ASN A 53 1.78 2.77 5.78
N CYS A 54 0.45 2.89 5.67
CA CYS A 54 -0.36 2.12 4.73
C CYS A 54 -1.08 3.04 3.75
N TYR A 55 -0.78 2.90 2.45
CA TYR A 55 -1.30 3.78 1.40
C TYR A 55 -2.25 3.04 0.47
N TYR A 56 -3.45 3.59 0.28
CA TYR A 56 -4.43 3.10 -0.67
C TYR A 56 -4.47 3.99 -1.90
N PHE A 57 -4.37 3.38 -3.07
CA PHE A 57 -4.44 4.07 -4.35
C PHE A 57 -5.72 3.67 -5.11
N PRO A 58 -6.26 4.58 -5.95
CA PRO A 58 -7.36 4.24 -6.85
C PRO A 58 -7.00 3.06 -7.75
N PHE A 59 -7.94 2.15 -7.97
CA PHE A 59 -7.68 0.98 -8.82
C PHE A 59 -7.33 1.39 -10.25
N LYS A 60 -6.18 0.95 -10.75
CA LYS A 60 -5.81 1.13 -12.16
C LYS A 60 -6.00 -0.16 -12.93
N GLU A 61 -7.02 -0.21 -13.78
CA GLU A 61 -7.18 -1.31 -14.72
C GLU A 61 -6.01 -1.32 -15.71
N CYS A 62 -5.22 -2.38 -15.68
CA CYS A 62 -4.16 -2.62 -16.65
C CYS A 62 -4.49 -3.87 -17.49
N ASN A 63 -3.92 -3.95 -18.69
CA ASN A 63 -4.05 -5.17 -19.48
C ASN A 63 -3.14 -6.25 -18.88
N HIS A 64 -3.58 -7.52 -18.84
CA HIS A 64 -2.91 -8.58 -18.06
C HIS A 64 -1.49 -8.98 -18.55
N THR A 65 -0.93 -8.26 -19.53
CA THR A 65 0.45 -8.38 -20.00
C THR A 65 1.46 -8.08 -18.90
N TRP A 66 2.59 -8.80 -18.90
CA TRP A 66 3.66 -8.65 -17.92
C TRP A 66 4.13 -7.20 -17.77
N ASP A 67 4.43 -6.53 -18.89
CA ASP A 67 4.98 -5.16 -18.89
C ASP A 67 4.06 -4.17 -18.17
N MET A 68 2.75 -4.31 -18.36
CA MET A 68 1.75 -3.47 -17.71
C MET A 68 1.63 -3.74 -16.21
N ARG A 69 1.79 -5.00 -15.76
CA ARG A 69 1.82 -5.34 -14.32
C ARG A 69 3.05 -4.76 -13.64
N SER A 70 4.20 -4.84 -14.30
CA SER A 70 5.44 -4.24 -13.83
C SER A 70 5.33 -2.72 -13.75
N ALA A 71 4.76 -2.07 -14.77
CA ALA A 71 4.52 -0.63 -14.77
C ALA A 71 3.53 -0.19 -13.67
N ALA A 72 2.47 -0.97 -13.43
CA ALA A 72 1.55 -0.72 -12.32
C ALA A 72 2.25 -0.81 -10.96
N SER A 73 3.04 -1.87 -10.75
CA SER A 73 3.83 -2.07 -9.53
C SER A 73 4.81 -0.91 -9.30
N GLU A 74 5.50 -0.48 -10.36
CA GLU A 74 6.42 0.66 -10.30
C GLU A 74 5.70 1.96 -9.92
N SER A 75 4.53 2.23 -10.53
CA SER A 75 3.72 3.41 -10.22
C SER A 75 3.32 3.45 -8.73
N VAL A 76 2.89 2.31 -8.18
CA VAL A 76 2.52 2.22 -6.76
C VAL A 76 3.76 2.38 -5.87
N ALA A 77 4.88 1.74 -6.22
CA ALA A 77 6.14 1.86 -5.49
C ALA A 77 6.61 3.33 -5.39
N ARG A 78 6.60 4.05 -6.51
CA ARG A 78 6.97 5.48 -6.55
C ARG A 78 6.08 6.32 -5.65
N ALA A 79 4.78 6.06 -5.67
CA ALA A 79 3.82 6.79 -4.84
C ALA A 79 4.04 6.53 -3.35
N VAL A 80 4.26 5.27 -2.95
CA VAL A 80 4.59 4.91 -1.55
C VAL A 80 5.88 5.59 -1.09
N VAL A 81 6.95 5.51 -1.89
CA VAL A 81 8.23 6.15 -1.55
C VAL A 81 8.09 7.66 -1.42
N SER A 82 7.30 8.29 -2.31
CA SER A 82 7.02 9.73 -2.22
C SER A 82 6.26 10.07 -0.93
N ALA A 83 5.24 9.29 -0.57
CA ALA A 83 4.46 9.51 0.63
C ALA A 83 5.30 9.33 1.91
N LEU A 84 6.18 8.33 1.93
CA LEU A 84 7.11 8.12 3.05
C LEU A 84 8.10 9.27 3.22
N ARG A 85 8.59 9.85 2.11
CA ARG A 85 9.47 11.02 2.16
C ARG A 85 8.75 12.25 2.70
N LEU A 86 7.51 12.48 2.27
CA LEU A 86 6.70 13.59 2.77
C LEU A 86 6.39 13.43 4.26
N GLY A 87 6.00 12.24 4.72
CA GLY A 87 5.72 11.97 6.13
C GLY A 87 6.95 12.15 7.04
N ARG A 88 8.15 11.80 6.55
CA ARG A 88 9.41 12.01 7.29
C ARG A 88 9.75 13.49 7.48
N ASN A 89 9.45 14.33 6.49
CA ASN A 89 9.73 15.76 6.57
C ASN A 89 8.81 16.45 7.59
N SER A 90 7.53 16.07 7.65
CA SER A 90 6.59 16.59 8.67
C SER A 90 6.98 16.20 10.10
N GLU A 91 7.50 14.99 10.33
CA GLU A 91 7.96 14.56 11.66
C GLU A 91 9.26 15.26 12.11
N GLN A 92 10.03 15.81 11.16
CA GLN A 92 11.24 16.59 11.45
C GLN A 92 10.95 18.08 11.74
N GLU A 93 9.88 18.65 11.17
CA GLU A 93 9.45 20.02 11.47
C GLU A 93 8.76 20.15 12.84
N GLU A 94 8.21 19.07 13.39
CA GLU A 94 7.57 19.04 14.72
C GLU A 94 8.54 18.77 15.89
N ARG A 95 9.85 18.65 15.63
CA ARG A 95 10.89 18.45 16.66
C ARG A 95 11.79 19.67 16.83
#